data_AF-B8ICI2-F1
#
_entry.id   AF-B8ICI2-F1
#
_cell.length_a   1.000
_cell.length_b   1.000
_cell.length_c   1.000
_cell.angle_alpha   90.00
_cell.angle_beta   90.00
_cell.angle_gamma   90.00
#
_symmetry.space_group_name_H-M   'P 1'
#
loop_
_entity.id
_entity.type
_entity.pdbx_description
1 polymer ?
#
loop_
_entity_poly.entity_id
_entity_poly.type
_entity_poly.pdbx_seq_one_letter_code
_entity_poly.pdbx_strand_id
1 'polypeptide(L)'
;MTAPPVPAHPKQDKAALLAAFYGYLGGRIDSVARRSSLLMAFLASFLGFAMSPLMKRDAASVSEKVEFVLSHPSLLIGVAGMIILLWSDLARVRRADDLFSRIAFSDLDIGSLQDRYVGSQIDDLFRQMIANTRVVGEFLKRKIRLYNAGAILFAVSVSLYVIGL
;
A
#
# COMPACT_ATOMS: atom_id res chain seq x y z
N MET A 1 -36.17 -27.68 -36.46
CA MET A 1 -35.94 -26.55 -35.54
C MET A 1 -34.90 -26.99 -34.53
N THR A 2 -33.65 -26.59 -34.71
CA THR A 2 -32.54 -26.93 -33.82
C THR A 2 -32.51 -25.92 -32.67
N ALA A 3 -32.55 -26.41 -31.43
CA ALA A 3 -32.44 -25.58 -30.23
C ALA A 3 -31.11 -24.79 -30.26
N PRO A 4 -31.08 -23.53 -29.79
CA PRO A 4 -29.85 -22.77 -29.71
C PRO A 4 -28.86 -23.47 -28.77
N PRO A 5 -27.55 -23.48 -29.08
CA PRO A 5 -26.55 -24.14 -28.25
C PRO A 5 -26.51 -23.50 -26.86
N VAL A 6 -26.63 -24.34 -25.84
CA VAL A 6 -26.45 -23.94 -24.44
C VAL A 6 -25.02 -23.40 -24.27
N PRO A 7 -24.82 -22.17 -23.77
CA PRO A 7 -23.47 -21.64 -23.60
C PRO A 7 -22.67 -22.55 -22.66
N ALA A 8 -21.52 -23.03 -23.14
CA ALA A 8 -20.67 -24.06 -22.52
C ALA A 8 -19.90 -23.61 -21.26
N HIS A 9 -20.15 -22.39 -20.77
CA HIS A 9 -19.57 -21.87 -19.55
C HIS A 9 -20.69 -21.42 -18.62
N PRO A 10 -20.61 -21.72 -17.30
CA PRO A 10 -21.53 -21.10 -16.36
C PRO A 10 -21.39 -19.61 -16.58
N LYS A 11 -22.51 -18.91 -16.80
CA LYS A 11 -22.56 -17.44 -16.85
C LYS A 11 -22.04 -16.97 -15.50
N GLN A 12 -20.72 -16.82 -15.35
CA GLN A 12 -20.12 -16.29 -14.15
C GLN A 12 -20.73 -14.92 -13.97
N ASP A 13 -21.41 -14.75 -12.84
CA ASP A 13 -22.01 -13.48 -12.50
C ASP A 13 -20.89 -12.44 -12.49
N LYS A 14 -20.96 -11.49 -13.44
CA LYS A 14 -19.95 -10.44 -13.59
C LYS A 14 -19.80 -9.67 -12.28
N ALA A 15 -20.87 -9.54 -11.50
CA ALA A 15 -20.85 -8.87 -10.21
C ALA A 15 -20.03 -9.66 -9.19
N ALA A 16 -20.19 -10.99 -9.16
CA ALA A 16 -19.41 -11.87 -8.30
C ALA A 16 -17.90 -11.82 -8.65
N LEU A 17 -17.58 -11.77 -9.95
CA LEU A 17 -16.19 -11.63 -10.40
C LEU A 17 -15.58 -10.29 -9.94
N LEU A 18 -16.32 -9.18 -10.10
CA LEU A 18 -15.86 -7.88 -9.63
C LEU A 18 -15.69 -7.83 -8.11
N ALA A 19 -16.63 -8.38 -7.35
CA ALA A 19 -16.54 -8.46 -5.90
C ALA A 19 -15.31 -9.26 -5.46
N ALA A 20 -15.03 -10.39 -6.11
CA ALA A 20 -13.83 -11.20 -5.87
C ALA A 20 -12.55 -10.41 -6.18
N PHE A 21 -12.52 -9.61 -7.27
CA PHE A 21 -11.37 -8.75 -7.58
C PHE A 21 -11.14 -7.66 -6.55
N TYR A 22 -12.20 -7.01 -6.06
CA TYR A 22 -12.09 -6.03 -4.97
C TYR A 22 -11.55 -6.67 -3.69
N GLY A 23 -12.08 -7.84 -3.31
CA GLY A 23 -11.58 -8.60 -2.17
C GLY A 23 -10.11 -9.00 -2.32
N TYR A 24 -9.72 -9.46 -3.50
CA TYR A 24 -8.33 -9.78 -3.82
C TYR A 24 -7.41 -8.56 -3.69
N LEU A 25 -7.79 -7.42 -4.28
CA LEU A 25 -6.99 -6.19 -4.22
C LEU A 25 -6.87 -5.65 -2.79
N GLY A 26 -7.97 -5.65 -2.03
CA GLY A 26 -7.98 -5.28 -0.62
C GLY A 26 -7.02 -6.15 0.20
N GLY A 27 -7.15 -7.48 0.09
CA GLY A 27 -6.25 -8.41 0.78
C GLY A 27 -4.77 -8.24 0.40
N ARG A 28 -4.48 -7.88 -0.86
CA ARG A 28 -3.11 -7.58 -1.30
C ARG A 28 -2.58 -6.27 -0.71
N ILE A 29 -3.40 -5.23 -0.61
CA ILE A 29 -3.03 -3.96 0.03
C ILE A 29 -2.72 -4.19 1.51
N ASP A 30 -3.61 -4.87 2.23
CA ASP A 30 -3.42 -5.19 3.65
C ASP A 30 -2.17 -6.05 3.89
N SER A 31 -1.94 -7.03 3.02
CA SER A 31 -0.75 -7.87 3.09
C SER A 31 0.55 -7.07 2.89
N VAL A 32 0.55 -6.05 2.03
CA VAL A 32 1.72 -5.17 1.85
C VAL A 32 1.90 -4.26 3.06
N ALA A 33 0.83 -3.69 3.60
CA ALA A 33 0.87 -2.87 4.81
C ALA A 33 1.48 -3.64 5.99
N ARG A 34 0.96 -4.84 6.30
CA ARG A 34 1.47 -5.68 7.39
C ARG A 34 2.96 -6.02 7.25
N ARG A 35 3.40 -6.34 6.02
CA ARG A 35 4.81 -6.62 5.74
C ARG A 35 5.68 -5.37 5.90
N SER A 36 5.18 -4.21 5.47
CA SER A 36 5.86 -2.92 5.65
C SER A 36 6.05 -2.60 7.13
N SER A 37 5.00 -2.74 7.95
CA SER A 37 5.07 -2.49 9.40
C SER A 37 6.06 -3.42 10.10
N LEU A 38 6.06 -4.71 9.76
CA LEU A 38 7.03 -5.67 10.30
C LEU A 38 8.47 -5.26 9.96
N LEU A 39 8.71 -4.89 8.70
CA LEU A 39 10.04 -4.51 8.24
C LEU A 39 10.52 -3.19 8.86
N MET A 40 9.60 -2.24 9.05
CA MET A 40 9.87 -1.02 9.83
C MET A 40 10.26 -1.35 11.26
N ALA A 41 9.57 -2.28 11.93
CA ALA A 41 9.93 -2.67 13.30
C ALA A 41 11.35 -3.26 13.36
N PHE A 42 11.72 -4.12 12.40
CA PHE A 42 13.09 -4.64 12.31
C PHE A 42 14.11 -3.55 12.05
N LEU A 43 13.84 -2.65 11.10
CA LEU A 43 14.74 -1.56 10.77
C LEU A 43 14.91 -0.57 11.94
N ALA A 44 13.83 -0.29 12.68
CA ALA A 44 13.88 0.58 13.86
C ALA A 44 14.72 -0.06 14.97
N SER A 45 14.55 -1.36 15.19
CA SER A 45 15.34 -2.14 16.15
C SER A 45 16.82 -2.15 15.77
N PHE A 46 17.12 -2.37 14.48
CA PHE A 46 18.47 -2.32 13.94
C PHE A 46 19.10 -0.94 14.13
N LEU A 47 18.40 0.15 13.77
CA LEU A 47 18.91 1.51 13.94
C LEU A 47 19.16 1.82 15.43
N GLY A 48 18.27 1.38 16.32
CA GLY A 48 18.45 1.51 17.76
C GLY A 48 19.70 0.79 18.27
N PHE A 49 19.97 -0.42 17.77
CA PHE A 49 21.18 -1.17 18.08
C PHE A 49 22.44 -0.47 17.54
N ALA A 50 22.43 -0.08 16.26
CA ALA A 50 23.55 0.57 15.59
C ALA A 50 23.90 1.93 16.23
N MET A 51 22.91 2.62 16.79
CA MET A 51 23.07 3.88 17.54
C MET A 51 23.44 3.69 19.01
N SER A 52 23.46 2.46 19.54
CA SER A 52 23.79 2.17 20.94
C SER A 52 25.14 2.74 21.40
N PRO A 53 26.24 2.69 20.61
CA PRO A 53 27.53 3.26 21.02
C PRO A 53 27.45 4.77 21.29
N LEU A 54 26.59 5.47 20.53
CA LEU A 54 26.34 6.90 20.65
C LEU A 54 25.59 7.24 21.95
N MET A 55 24.69 6.35 22.39
CA MET A 55 23.91 6.53 23.62
C MET A 55 24.72 6.24 24.88
N LYS A 56 25.77 5.41 24.80
CA LYS A 56 26.68 5.12 25.92
C LYS A 56 27.66 6.26 26.25
N ARG A 57 27.73 7.28 25.39
CA ARG A 57 28.50 8.50 25.63
C ARG A 57 27.58 9.55 26.23
N ASP A 58 27.43 9.52 27.55
CA ASP A 58 26.48 10.36 28.32
C ASP A 58 26.65 11.89 28.13
N ALA A 59 27.71 12.36 27.45
CA ALA A 59 28.01 13.76 27.21
C ALA A 59 28.15 14.15 25.72
N ALA A 60 27.77 13.29 24.76
CA ALA A 60 27.91 13.62 23.34
C ALA A 60 26.95 14.76 22.93
N SER A 61 27.52 15.87 22.46
CA SER A 61 26.77 17.02 21.96
C SER A 61 25.89 16.63 20.75
N VAL A 62 24.78 17.35 20.49
CA VAL A 62 23.90 17.06 19.35
C VAL A 62 24.65 17.04 18.02
N SER A 63 25.67 17.91 17.86
CA SER A 63 26.56 17.95 16.70
C SER A 63 27.36 16.65 16.52
N GLU A 64 27.92 16.08 17.60
CA GLU A 64 28.63 14.80 17.52
C GLU A 64 27.72 13.64 17.12
N LYS A 65 26.44 13.68 17.53
CA LYS A 65 25.45 12.68 17.12
C LYS A 65 25.15 12.79 15.63
N VAL A 66 25.04 14.01 15.10
CA VAL A 66 24.80 14.25 13.67
C VAL A 66 26.02 13.84 12.85
N GLU A 67 27.24 14.21 13.27
CA GLU A 67 28.48 13.85 12.60
C GLU A 67 28.71 12.33 12.58
N PHE A 68 28.39 11.65 13.68
CA PHE A 68 28.41 10.19 13.73
C PHE A 68 27.41 9.58 12.73
N VAL A 69 26.16 10.04 12.70
CA VAL A 69 25.18 9.51 11.73
C VAL A 69 25.61 9.76 10.29
N LEU A 70 26.18 10.93 10.00
CA LEU A 70 26.66 11.29 8.66
C LEU A 70 27.90 10.49 8.23
N SER A 71 28.74 10.08 9.16
CA SER A 71 29.93 9.25 8.89
C SER A 71 29.62 7.75 8.74
N HIS A 72 28.40 7.31 9.06
CA HIS A 72 27.97 5.91 8.93
C HIS A 72 26.91 5.77 7.82
N PRO A 73 27.31 5.53 6.56
CA PRO A 73 26.37 5.36 5.44
C PRO A 73 25.30 4.28 5.70
N SER A 74 25.57 3.23 6.48
CA SER A 74 24.54 2.26 6.87
C SER A 74 23.35 2.89 7.59
N LEU A 75 23.59 3.84 8.50
CA LEU A 75 22.54 4.53 9.24
C LEU A 75 21.70 5.44 8.34
N LEU A 76 22.35 6.20 7.46
CA LEU A 76 21.65 7.08 6.50
C LEU A 76 20.75 6.28 5.57
N ILE A 77 21.26 5.17 5.03
CA ILE A 77 20.49 4.28 4.15
C ILE A 77 19.35 3.61 4.92
N GLY A 78 19.58 3.24 6.18
CA GLY A 78 18.53 2.71 7.06
C GLY A 78 17.42 3.72 7.33
N VAL A 79 17.75 4.98 7.62
CA VAL A 79 16.76 6.05 7.80
C VAL A 79 15.98 6.31 6.49
N ALA A 80 16.67 6.35 5.35
CA ALA A 80 16.00 6.48 4.05
C ALA A 80 15.04 5.30 3.78
N GLY A 81 15.46 4.07 4.09
CA GLY A 81 14.61 2.88 4.02
C GLY A 81 13.36 3.00 4.89
N MET A 82 13.51 3.51 6.12
CA MET A 82 12.41 3.74 7.04
C MET A 82 11.39 4.73 6.48
N ILE A 83 11.86 5.86 5.96
CA ILE A 83 11.00 6.89 5.36
C ILE A 83 10.20 6.32 4.19
N ILE A 84 10.84 5.54 3.31
CA ILE A 84 10.17 4.93 2.16
C ILE A 84 9.12 3.89 2.59
N LEU A 85 9.42 3.05 3.60
CA LEU A 85 8.47 2.08 4.13
C LEU A 85 7.28 2.79 4.80
N LEU A 86 7.53 3.86 5.56
CA LEU A 86 6.48 4.67 6.15
C LEU A 86 5.61 5.33 5.08
N TRP A 87 6.23 5.85 4.00
CA TRP A 87 5.50 6.43 2.88
C TRP A 87 4.66 5.40 2.12
N SER A 88 5.13 4.16 2.04
CA SER A 88 4.37 3.03 1.50
C SER A 88 3.09 2.81 2.30
N ASP A 89 3.16 2.89 3.63
CA ASP A 89 2.02 2.67 4.51
C ASP A 89 1.05 3.86 4.51
N LEU A 90 1.57 5.08 4.67
CA LEU A 90 0.80 6.33 4.69
C LEU A 90 0.20 6.73 3.34
N ALA A 91 0.70 6.20 2.22
CA ALA A 91 0.09 6.44 0.92
C ALA A 91 -1.39 6.00 0.96
N ARG A 92 -2.29 6.94 0.68
CA ARG A 92 -3.74 6.73 0.57
C ARG A 92 -4.22 7.11 -0.83
N VAL A 93 -5.26 6.43 -1.32
CA VAL A 93 -5.98 6.87 -2.51
C VAL A 93 -6.82 8.08 -2.10
N ARG A 94 -6.54 9.25 -2.66
CA ARG A 94 -7.20 10.53 -2.30
C ARG A 94 -8.37 10.89 -3.22
N ARG A 95 -8.89 9.96 -4.03
CA ARG A 95 -10.02 10.23 -4.92
C ARG A 95 -11.33 9.90 -4.20
N ALA A 96 -12.06 10.95 -3.81
CA ALA A 96 -13.43 10.85 -3.28
C ALA A 96 -14.50 10.77 -4.37
N ASP A 97 -14.11 10.88 -5.65
CA ASP A 97 -15.05 10.92 -6.77
C ASP A 97 -15.36 9.54 -7.36
N ASP A 98 -14.94 8.44 -6.74
CA ASP A 98 -15.23 7.09 -7.23
C ASP A 98 -16.65 6.62 -6.86
N LEU A 99 -17.15 5.63 -7.59
CA LEU A 99 -18.55 5.15 -7.46
C LEU A 99 -18.87 4.76 -6.02
N PHE A 100 -17.95 4.05 -5.35
CA PHE A 100 -18.13 3.60 -3.99
C PHE A 100 -18.10 4.75 -2.98
N SER A 101 -17.20 5.73 -3.15
CA SER A 101 -17.16 6.91 -2.28
C SER A 101 -18.40 7.79 -2.45
N ARG A 102 -18.91 7.94 -3.69
CA ARG A 102 -20.15 8.69 -3.95
C ARG A 102 -21.39 8.06 -3.30
N ILE A 103 -21.38 6.73 -3.15
CA ILE A 103 -22.45 5.98 -2.47
C ILE A 103 -22.24 5.99 -0.96
N ALA A 104 -21.03 5.64 -0.49
CA ALA A 104 -20.72 5.44 0.92
C ALA A 104 -20.64 6.74 1.73
N PHE A 105 -20.25 7.85 1.08
CA PHE A 105 -20.13 9.17 1.72
C PHE A 105 -21.15 10.18 1.14
N SER A 106 -22.25 9.68 0.56
CA SER A 106 -23.33 10.55 0.11
C SER A 106 -24.12 11.12 1.28
N ASP A 107 -24.45 12.40 1.21
CA ASP A 107 -25.45 13.02 2.09
C ASP A 107 -26.90 12.78 1.58
N LEU A 108 -27.04 12.12 0.42
CA LEU A 108 -28.32 11.77 -0.17
C LEU A 108 -28.98 10.61 0.61
N ASP A 109 -30.31 10.63 0.67
CA ASP A 109 -31.07 9.53 1.24
C ASP A 109 -30.98 8.26 0.38
N ILE A 110 -31.23 7.11 1.01
CA ILE A 110 -31.12 5.80 0.35
C ILE A 110 -32.07 5.68 -0.84
N GLY A 111 -33.26 6.29 -0.79
CA GLY A 111 -34.23 6.27 -1.89
C GLY A 111 -33.69 6.95 -3.14
N SER A 112 -33.17 8.17 -2.99
CA SER A 112 -32.53 8.91 -4.09
C SER A 112 -31.30 8.20 -4.67
N LEU A 113 -30.52 7.51 -3.83
CA LEU A 113 -29.39 6.69 -4.29
C LEU A 113 -29.87 5.46 -5.06
N GLN A 114 -30.93 4.80 -4.58
CA GLN A 114 -31.53 3.66 -5.24
C GLN A 114 -32.05 4.05 -6.62
N ASP A 115 -32.79 5.14 -6.75
CA ASP A 115 -33.31 5.61 -8.04
C ASP A 115 -32.19 5.93 -9.03
N ARG A 116 -31.12 6.57 -8.54
CA ARG A 116 -29.96 6.94 -9.38
C ARG A 116 -29.16 5.72 -9.87
N TYR A 117 -28.95 4.71 -9.03
CA TYR A 117 -28.05 3.59 -9.36
C TYR A 117 -28.80 2.33 -9.81
N VAL A 118 -29.99 2.03 -9.27
CA VAL A 118 -30.83 0.92 -9.75
C VAL A 118 -31.47 1.24 -11.09
N GLY A 119 -31.80 2.51 -11.35
CA GLY A 119 -32.30 2.96 -12.64
C GLY A 119 -31.23 3.11 -13.73
N SER A 120 -29.94 3.00 -13.38
CA SER A 120 -28.84 3.15 -14.34
C SER A 120 -28.56 1.87 -15.14
N GLN A 121 -28.07 2.00 -16.38
CA GLN A 121 -27.72 0.84 -17.19
C GLN A 121 -26.59 0.06 -16.52
N ILE A 122 -26.81 -1.24 -16.33
CA ILE A 122 -25.85 -2.15 -15.70
C ILE A 122 -24.46 -2.03 -16.32
N ASP A 123 -24.35 -1.95 -17.65
CA ASP A 123 -23.06 -1.86 -18.33
C ASP A 123 -22.25 -0.59 -17.97
N ASP A 124 -22.92 0.53 -17.71
CA ASP A 124 -22.26 1.77 -17.29
C ASP A 124 -21.73 1.66 -15.86
N LEU A 125 -22.48 1.02 -14.96
CA LEU A 125 -22.01 0.70 -13.61
C LEU A 125 -20.79 -0.21 -13.64
N PHE A 126 -20.84 -1.28 -14.45
CA PHE A 126 -19.71 -2.19 -14.64
C PHE A 126 -18.47 -1.46 -15.16
N ARG A 127 -18.64 -0.54 -16.13
CA ARG A 127 -17.54 0.27 -16.66
C ARG A 127 -16.91 1.16 -15.59
N GLN A 128 -17.71 1.80 -14.75
CA GLN A 128 -17.24 2.62 -13.64
C GLN A 128 -16.53 1.78 -12.57
N MET A 129 -17.07 0.61 -12.24
CA MET A 129 -16.44 -0.32 -11.29
C MET A 129 -15.08 -0.80 -11.80
N ILE A 130 -14.94 -1.17 -13.08
CA ILE A 130 -13.66 -1.57 -13.67
C ILE A 130 -12.65 -0.40 -13.64
N ALA A 131 -13.10 0.82 -13.94
CA ALA A 131 -12.24 2.00 -13.87
C ALA A 131 -11.70 2.22 -12.44
N ASN A 132 -12.56 2.08 -11.43
CA ASN A 132 -12.15 2.18 -10.03
C ASN A 132 -11.16 1.07 -9.64
N THR A 133 -11.41 -0.17 -10.07
CA THR A 133 -10.49 -1.31 -9.85
C THR A 133 -9.11 -1.04 -10.44
N ARG A 134 -9.02 -0.42 -11.63
CA ARG A 134 -7.73 -0.02 -12.22
C ARG A 134 -7.00 1.01 -11.38
N VAL A 135 -7.70 2.00 -10.82
CA VAL A 135 -7.11 2.98 -9.91
C VAL A 135 -6.53 2.29 -8.66
N VAL A 136 -7.29 1.40 -8.04
CA VAL A 136 -6.83 0.61 -6.88
C VAL A 136 -5.64 -0.28 -7.25
N GLY A 137 -5.66 -0.89 -8.44
CA GLY A 137 -4.56 -1.71 -8.96
C GLY A 137 -3.27 -0.91 -9.16
N GLU A 138 -3.33 0.27 -9.77
CA GLU A 138 -2.16 1.14 -9.94
C GLU A 138 -1.61 1.64 -8.61
N PHE A 139 -2.50 1.94 -7.66
CA PHE A 139 -2.12 2.26 -6.30
C PHE A 139 -1.40 1.11 -5.60
N LEU A 140 -1.90 -0.12 -5.72
CA LEU A 140 -1.24 -1.32 -5.21
C LEU A 140 0.15 -1.50 -5.84
N LYS A 141 0.30 -1.32 -7.16
CA LYS A 141 1.61 -1.35 -7.83
C LYS A 141 2.57 -0.32 -7.23
N ARG A 142 2.10 0.88 -6.91
CA ARG A 142 2.91 1.91 -6.25
C ARG A 142 3.32 1.49 -4.84
N LYS A 143 2.41 0.97 -4.01
CA LYS A 143 2.75 0.46 -2.67
C LYS A 143 3.77 -0.66 -2.73
N ILE A 144 3.62 -1.62 -3.64
CA ILE A 144 4.59 -2.71 -3.82
C ILE A 144 5.98 -2.17 -4.21
N ARG A 145 6.05 -1.19 -5.13
CA ARG A 145 7.33 -0.57 -5.50
C ARG A 145 8.01 0.11 -4.31
N LEU A 146 7.26 0.87 -3.50
CA LEU A 146 7.79 1.51 -2.30
C LEU A 146 8.25 0.48 -1.26
N TYR A 147 7.43 -0.54 -0.99
CA TYR A 147 7.81 -1.65 -0.11
C TYR A 147 9.12 -2.32 -0.57
N ASN A 148 9.23 -2.68 -1.85
CA ASN A 148 10.43 -3.32 -2.39
C ASN A 148 11.66 -2.40 -2.28
N ALA A 149 11.52 -1.11 -2.59
CA ALA A 149 12.59 -0.14 -2.45
C ALA A 149 13.05 -0.01 -0.99
N GLY A 150 12.11 0.10 -0.05
CA GLY A 150 12.40 0.13 1.38
C GLY A 150 13.07 -1.15 1.88
N ALA A 151 12.65 -2.31 1.38
CA ALA A 151 13.27 -3.59 1.71
C ALA A 151 14.70 -3.75 1.18
N ILE A 152 14.97 -3.26 -0.03
CA ILE A 152 16.32 -3.20 -0.59
C ILE A 152 17.20 -2.29 0.27
N LEU A 153 16.71 -1.10 0.64
CA LEU A 153 17.47 -0.18 1.50
C LEU A 153 17.74 -0.78 2.87
N PHE A 154 16.78 -1.50 3.47
CA PHE A 154 17.00 -2.25 4.70
C PHE A 154 18.14 -3.28 4.53
N ALA A 155 18.11 -4.10 3.49
CA ALA A 155 19.13 -5.10 3.24
C ALA A 155 20.52 -4.47 3.02
N VAL A 156 20.61 -3.39 2.25
CA VAL A 156 21.86 -2.65 2.01
C VAL A 156 22.36 -2.02 3.30
N SER A 157 21.49 -1.37 4.08
CA SER A 157 21.83 -0.75 5.37
C SER A 157 22.44 -1.75 6.35
N VAL A 158 21.79 -2.91 6.53
CA VAL A 158 22.30 -3.98 7.39
C VAL A 158 23.63 -4.54 6.85
N SER A 159 23.73 -4.75 5.54
CA SER A 159 24.95 -5.28 4.93
C SER A 159 26.14 -4.35 5.14
N LEU A 160 25.96 -3.05 4.93
CA LEU A 160 26.99 -2.03 5.16
C LEU A 160 27.44 -2.05 6.62
N TYR A 161 26.48 -2.06 7.55
CA TYR A 161 26.81 -2.09 8.98
C TYR A 161 27.64 -3.31 9.38
N VAL A 162 27.32 -4.49 8.85
CA VAL A 162 28.06 -5.73 9.12
C VAL A 162 29.51 -5.65 8.63
N ILE A 163 29.76 -4.96 7.51
CA ILE A 163 31.12 -4.79 6.97
C ILE A 163 31.84 -3.55 7.54
N GLY A 164 31.24 -2.87 8.53
CA GLY A 164 31.83 -1.72 9.22
C GLY A 164 31.69 -0.38 8.48
N LEU A 165 30.70 -0.27 7.58
CA LEU A 165 30.31 0.95 6.87
C LEU A 165 28.96 1.49 7.36
#